data_AF-A0A2P6REL4-F1
#
_entry.id   AF-A0A2P6REL4-F1
#
_cell.length_a   1.000
_cell.length_b   1.000
_cell.length_c   1.000
_cell.angle_alpha   90.00
_cell.angle_beta   90.00
_cell.angle_gamma   90.00
#
_symmetry.space_group_name_H-M   'P 1'
#
loop_
_entity.id
_entity.type
_entity.pdbx_description
1 polymer ?
#
loop_
_entity_poly.entity_id
_entity_poly.type
_entity_poly.pdbx_seq_one_letter_code
_entity_poly.pdbx_strand_id
1 'polypeptide(L)'
;MMTPTTESLIKIHHTDVPLSYYTGLLGMPGVTAYAGFYEICSPKKGETVYISAASGAVGQFVGQFTKLTGCVMLLGVLEARKR
;
A
#
# COMPACT_ATOMS: atom_id res chain seq x y z
N MET A 1 13.75 -15.52 23.94
CA MET A 1 12.76 -15.53 22.84
C MET A 1 11.53 -14.80 23.35
N MET A 2 11.17 -13.68 22.73
CA MET A 2 9.95 -12.95 23.12
C MET A 2 8.78 -13.66 22.43
N THR A 3 8.03 -14.48 23.16
CA THR A 3 6.83 -15.12 22.62
C THR A 3 5.77 -14.04 22.41
N PRO A 4 5.20 -13.89 21.21
CA PRO A 4 4.13 -12.92 20.99
C PRO A 4 2.93 -13.27 21.88
N THR A 5 2.45 -12.30 22.66
CA THR A 5 1.25 -12.41 23.48
C THR A 5 0.03 -12.55 22.57
N THR A 6 -0.88 -13.47 22.92
CA THR A 6 -2.05 -13.87 22.12
C THR A 6 -2.97 -12.69 21.74
N GLU A 7 -2.96 -11.60 22.51
CA GLU A 7 -3.73 -10.38 22.25
C GLU A 7 -3.34 -9.63 20.96
N SER A 8 -2.14 -9.87 20.42
CA SER A 8 -1.64 -9.18 19.21
C SER A 8 -1.89 -9.94 17.91
N LEU A 9 -2.54 -11.11 17.97
CA LEU A 9 -2.71 -11.99 16.82
C LEU A 9 -4.08 -11.80 16.17
N ILE A 10 -4.07 -11.44 14.89
CA ILE A 10 -5.28 -11.38 14.06
C ILE A 10 -5.48 -12.77 13.43
N LYS A 11 -6.59 -13.42 13.76
CA LYS A 11 -6.93 -14.72 13.17
C LYS A 11 -7.44 -14.50 11.74
N ILE A 12 -6.73 -15.07 10.77
CA ILE A 12 -7.14 -15.08 9.38
C ILE A 12 -8.19 -16.19 9.22
N HIS A 13 -9.44 -15.82 9.00
CA HIS A 13 -10.53 -16.76 8.74
C HIS A 13 -10.65 -17.00 7.22
N HIS A 14 -10.97 -18.26 6.87
CA HIS A 14 -11.24 -18.80 5.52
C HIS A 14 -11.30 -17.75 4.40
N THR A 15 -10.33 -17.81 3.49
CA THR A 15 -10.15 -16.78 2.48
C THR A 15 -10.14 -17.34 1.06
N ASP A 16 -10.90 -16.69 0.18
CA ASP A 16 -10.89 -16.94 -1.27
C ASP A 16 -9.61 -16.42 -1.96
N VAL A 17 -8.65 -15.88 -1.19
CA VAL A 17 -7.38 -15.32 -1.68
C VAL A 17 -6.17 -15.92 -0.94
N PRO A 18 -4.99 -15.97 -1.58
CA PRO A 18 -3.79 -16.52 -0.96
C PRO A 18 -3.39 -15.81 0.34
N LEU A 19 -2.98 -16.57 1.35
CA LEU A 19 -2.53 -16.07 2.66
C LEU A 19 -1.42 -15.01 2.56
N SER A 20 -0.58 -15.07 1.52
CA SER A 20 0.49 -14.07 1.29
C SER A 20 -0.05 -12.65 1.13
N TYR A 21 -1.31 -12.46 0.72
CA TYR A 21 -1.89 -11.13 0.53
C TYR A 21 -2.00 -10.37 1.86
N TYR A 22 -2.22 -11.08 2.97
CA TYR A 22 -2.25 -10.50 4.32
C TYR A 22 -0.90 -9.94 4.78
N THR A 23 0.20 -10.32 4.13
CA THR A 23 1.52 -9.74 4.41
C THR A 23 1.83 -8.51 3.55
N GLY A 24 1.03 -8.26 2.50
CA GLY A 24 1.23 -7.17 1.54
C GLY A 24 -0.01 -6.28 1.42
N LEU A 25 -0.84 -6.55 0.42
CA LEU A 25 -2.01 -5.73 0.05
C LEU A 25 -3.08 -5.67 1.15
N LEU A 26 -3.36 -6.78 1.83
CA LEU A 26 -4.30 -6.84 2.95
C LEU A 26 -3.59 -6.65 4.31
N GLY A 27 -2.27 -6.43 4.29
CA GLY A 27 -1.47 -6.14 5.47
C GLY A 27 -1.28 -4.64 5.70
N MET A 28 -0.39 -4.30 6.64
CA MET A 28 -0.06 -2.92 6.98
C MET A 28 0.27 -2.02 5.76
N PRO A 29 1.07 -2.48 4.77
CA PRO A 29 1.42 -1.62 3.64
C PRO A 29 0.22 -1.26 2.76
N GLY A 30 -0.65 -2.22 2.43
CA GLY A 30 -1.80 -1.98 1.58
C GLY A 30 -2.94 -1.24 2.29
N VAL A 31 -3.18 -1.51 3.58
CA VAL A 31 -4.12 -0.73 4.40
C VAL A 31 -3.69 0.74 4.48
N THR A 32 -2.39 0.98 4.69
CA THR A 32 -1.82 2.34 4.72
C THR A 32 -1.94 3.04 3.36
N ALA A 33 -1.66 2.32 2.26
CA ALA A 33 -1.83 2.85 0.91
C ALA A 33 -3.30 3.24 0.64
N TYR A 34 -4.25 2.41 1.08
CA TYR A 34 -5.67 2.64 0.89
C TYR A 34 -6.15 3.86 1.68
N ALA A 35 -5.87 3.92 2.98
CA ALA A 35 -6.28 5.05 3.83
C ALA A 35 -5.65 6.37 3.35
N GLY A 36 -4.35 6.37 3.03
CA GLY A 36 -3.67 7.56 2.51
C GLY A 36 -4.23 8.04 1.17
N PHE A 37 -4.49 7.12 0.25
CA PHE A 37 -4.95 7.48 -1.09
C PHE A 37 -6.44 7.85 -1.12
N TYR A 38 -7.31 7.02 -0.54
CA TYR A 38 -8.76 7.22 -0.62
C TYR A 38 -9.30 8.12 0.49
N GLU A 39 -8.83 8.01 1.74
CA GLU A 39 -9.41 8.81 2.84
C GLU A 39 -8.75 10.18 2.98
N ILE A 40 -7.42 10.26 2.84
CA ILE A 40 -6.68 11.52 3.04
C ILE A 40 -6.57 12.33 1.75
N CYS A 41 -6.09 11.72 0.66
CA CYS A 41 -5.91 12.44 -0.60
C CYS A 41 -7.20 12.59 -1.41
N SER A 42 -8.08 11.57 -1.44
CA SER A 42 -9.34 11.55 -2.22
C SER A 42 -9.19 12.18 -3.63
N PRO A 43 -8.24 11.72 -4.46
CA PRO A 43 -7.96 12.36 -5.74
C PRO A 43 -9.08 12.13 -6.74
N LYS A 44 -9.35 13.14 -7.58
CA LYS A 44 -10.37 13.08 -8.62
C LYS A 44 -9.78 12.61 -9.94
N LYS A 45 -10.64 12.03 -10.78
CA LYS A 45 -10.27 11.60 -12.14
C LYS A 45 -9.65 12.76 -12.92
N GLY A 46 -8.51 12.50 -13.57
CA GLY A 46 -7.76 13.50 -14.33
C GLY A 46 -6.80 14.38 -13.51
N GLU A 47 -6.80 14.29 -12.18
CA GLU A 47 -5.80 14.99 -11.35
C GLU A 47 -4.45 14.27 -11.40
N THR A 48 -3.38 15.04 -11.17
CA THR A 48 -2.01 14.52 -11.16
C THR A 48 -1.59 14.18 -9.73
N VAL A 49 -1.26 12.91 -9.48
CA VAL A 49 -0.77 12.43 -8.19
C VAL A 49 0.72 12.14 -8.29
N TYR A 50 1.51 12.71 -7.37
CA TYR A 50 2.95 12.43 -7.26
C TYR A 50 3.21 11.42 -6.13
N ILE A 51 3.91 10.33 -6.46
CA ILE A 51 4.25 9.27 -5.51
C ILE A 51 5.76 9.26 -5.30
N SER A 52 6.21 9.67 -4.11
CA SER A 52 7.60 9.53 -3.72
C SER A 52 7.91 8.07 -3.35
N ALA A 53 8.99 7.51 -3.92
CA ALA A 53 9.38 6.11 -3.78
C ALA A 53 8.28 5.11 -4.20
N ALA A 54 7.79 5.24 -5.43
CA ALA A 54 6.75 4.37 -5.99
C ALA A 54 7.12 2.88 -6.09
N SER A 55 8.42 2.54 -6.00
CA SER A 55 8.93 1.16 -5.93
C SER A 55 8.79 0.53 -4.52
N GLY A 56 8.48 1.32 -3.49
CA GLY A 56 8.37 0.84 -2.12
C GLY A 56 7.11 0.00 -1.85
N ALA A 57 7.09 -0.68 -0.70
CA ALA A 57 6.01 -1.59 -0.31
C ALA A 57 4.60 -0.96 -0.37
N VAL A 58 4.48 0.32 0.04
CA VAL A 58 3.23 1.10 0.02
C VAL A 58 3.04 1.77 -1.35
N GLY A 59 4.09 2.42 -1.88
CA GLY A 59 4.02 3.23 -3.10
C GLY A 59 3.55 2.45 -4.34
N GLN A 60 3.93 1.18 -4.44
CA GLN A 60 3.49 0.31 -5.55
C GLN A 60 1.96 0.08 -5.56
N PHE A 61 1.31 0.06 -4.39
CA PHE A 61 -0.15 -0.08 -4.29
C PHE A 61 -0.84 1.24 -4.63
N VAL A 62 -0.30 2.37 -4.16
CA VAL A 62 -0.81 3.71 -4.49
C VAL A 62 -0.78 3.96 -6.00
N GLY A 63 0.28 3.52 -6.70
CA GLY A 63 0.35 3.62 -8.16
C GLY A 63 -0.75 2.83 -8.87
N GLN A 64 -1.07 1.63 -8.38
CA GLN A 64 -2.17 0.83 -8.90
C GLN A 64 -3.53 1.51 -8.65
N PHE A 65 -3.76 2.05 -7.45
CA PHE A 65 -4.99 2.80 -7.14
C PHE A 65 -5.15 4.05 -8.00
N THR A 66 -4.06 4.78 -8.24
CA THR A 66 -4.06 5.97 -9.10
C THR A 66 -4.50 5.63 -10.52
N LYS A 67 -4.01 4.50 -11.06
CA LYS A 67 -4.42 3.99 -12.37
C LYS A 67 -5.90 3.59 -12.41
N LEU A 68 -6.41 2.96 -11.35
CA LEU A 68 -7.82 2.55 -11.23
C LEU A 68 -8.78 3.75 -11.14
N THR A 69 -8.38 4.81 -10.45
CA THR A 69 -9.19 6.05 -10.32
C THR A 69 -9.18 6.90 -11.60
N GLY A 70 -8.30 6.59 -12.56
CA GLY A 70 -8.17 7.35 -13.80
C GLY A 70 -7.49 8.70 -13.59
N CYS A 71 -6.62 8.79 -12.58
CA CYS A 71 -5.75 9.92 -12.32
C CYS A 71 -4.46 9.78 -13.14
N VAL A 72 -3.78 10.90 -13.39
CA VAL A 72 -2.44 10.91 -13.98
C VAL A 72 -1.45 10.69 -12.85
N MET A 73 -0.56 9.72 -12.96
CA MET A 73 0.43 9.46 -11.92
C MET A 73 1.84 9.87 -12.36
N LEU A 74 2.58 10.50 -11.46
CA LEU A 74 4.00 10.79 -11.60
C LEU A 74 4.78 9.93 -10.60
N LEU A 75 5.65 9.06 -11.15
CA LEU A 75 6.42 8.10 -10.37
C LEU A 75 7.78 8.69 -9.98
N GLY A 76 7.99 8.89 -8.68
CA GLY A 76 9.32 9.15 -8.11
C GLY A 76 9.98 7.84 -7.71
N VAL A 77 11.13 7.51 -8.30
CA VAL A 77 11.97 6.39 -7.87
C VAL A 77 13.11 6.95 -7.03
N LEU A 78 13.14 6.61 -5.73
CA LEU A 78 14.24 6.97 -4.87
C LEU A 78 15.26 5.82 -4.90
N GLU A 79 16.34 6.00 -5.66
CA GLU A 79 17.49 5.10 -5.60
C GLU A 79 18.28 5.44 -4.33
N ALA A 80 18.25 4.57 -3.32
CA ALA A 80 19.09 4.72 -2.15
C ALA A 80 20.55 4.43 -2.56
N ARG A 81 21.28 5.47 -2.98
CA ARG A 81 22.72 5.36 -3.26
C ARG A 81 23.43 5.00 -1.95
N LYS A 82 23.91 3.75 -1.83
CA LYS A 82 24.84 3.37 -0.75
C LYS A 82 26.07 4.28 -0.85
N ARG A 83 26.36 5.00 0.23
CA ARG A 83 27.69 5.57 0.47
C ARG A 83 28.63 4.47 0.93
#